data_AF-A0A7D9L0W1-F1
#
_entry.id   AF-A0A7D9L0W1-F1
#
_cell.length_a   1.000
_cell.length_b   1.000
_cell.length_c   1.000
_cell.angle_alpha   90.00
_cell.angle_beta   90.00
_cell.angle_gamma   90.00
#
_symmetry.space_group_name_H-M   'P 1'
#
loop_
_entity.id
_entity.type
_entity.pdbx_description
1 polymer ?
#
loop_
_entity_poly.entity_id
_entity_poly.type
_entity_poly.pdbx_seq_one_letter_code
_entity_poly.pdbx_strand_id
1 'polypeptide(L)'
;MRAHYFTLRRKKQQIEKGQRPKVLQSERRRNRLAEKVRRRTDMLNKSTTWPEAVKAEIRNGLNINCTSPEQSEEEDGEESQQSDSDSDEDGHESNKRKVIKVRALSWRSERFTNILSSLDRKYLRKISERARSMMQERRAGETLVRHAPDDVPAWMVKS
;
A
#
# COMPACT_ATOMS: atom_id res chain seq x y z
N MET A 1 13.38 23.80 -3.06
CA MET A 1 12.01 24.17 -2.62
C MET A 1 10.97 24.34 -3.75
N ARG A 2 11.33 24.69 -5.00
CA ARG A 2 10.35 25.00 -6.07
C ARG A 2 9.37 23.86 -6.44
N ALA A 3 9.82 22.60 -6.49
CA ALA A 3 8.98 21.46 -6.89
C ALA A 3 7.80 21.19 -5.91
N HIS A 4 7.99 21.46 -4.62
CA HIS A 4 6.94 21.31 -3.61
C HIS A 4 5.79 22.32 -3.83
N TYR A 5 6.12 23.57 -4.15
CA TYR A 5 5.13 24.60 -4.45
C TYR A 5 4.34 24.31 -5.74
N PHE A 6 5.02 23.83 -6.80
CA PHE A 6 4.35 23.47 -8.05
C PHE A 6 3.40 22.27 -7.90
N THR A 7 3.80 21.27 -7.11
CA THR A 7 2.93 20.09 -6.86
C THR A 7 1.72 20.46 -6.01
N LEU A 8 1.87 21.32 -4.99
CA LEU A 8 0.74 21.86 -4.22
C LEU A 8 -0.20 22.70 -5.08
N ARG A 9 0.33 23.58 -5.93
CA ARG A 9 -0.48 24.41 -6.83
C ARG A 9 -1.28 23.55 -7.82
N ARG A 10 -0.66 22.53 -8.41
CA ARG A 10 -1.35 21.58 -9.31
C ARG A 10 -2.47 20.82 -8.59
N LYS A 11 -2.25 20.39 -7.34
CA LYS A 11 -3.29 19.75 -6.52
C LYS A 11 -4.46 20.68 -6.24
N LYS A 12 -4.18 21.94 -5.86
CA LYS A 12 -5.23 22.96 -5.64
C LYS A 12 -6.08 23.15 -6.90
N GLN A 13 -5.44 23.28 -8.06
CA GLN A 13 -6.16 23.38 -9.35
C GLN A 13 -7.00 22.14 -9.67
N GLN A 14 -6.53 20.93 -9.34
CA GLN A 14 -7.33 19.71 -9.53
C GLN A 14 -8.55 19.67 -8.60
N ILE A 15 -8.40 20.13 -7.35
CA ILE A 15 -9.50 20.23 -6.40
C ILE A 15 -10.52 21.27 -6.87
N GLU A 16 -10.07 22.44 -7.33
CA GLU A 16 -10.92 23.49 -7.91
C GLU A 16 -11.69 22.99 -9.14
N LYS A 17 -11.11 22.06 -9.90
CA LYS A 17 -11.77 21.38 -11.03
C LYS A 17 -12.68 20.21 -10.63
N GLY A 18 -13.04 20.07 -9.35
CA GLY A 18 -13.91 19.01 -8.85
C GLY A 18 -13.25 17.62 -8.74
N GLN A 19 -11.94 17.49 -8.99
CA GLN A 19 -11.23 16.20 -8.97
C GLN A 19 -10.76 15.80 -7.56
N ARG A 20 -11.34 16.38 -6.51
CA ARG A 20 -10.98 16.12 -5.10
C ARG A 20 -10.99 14.62 -4.75
N PRO A 21 -11.99 13.80 -5.18
CA PRO A 21 -11.98 12.36 -4.87
C PRO A 21 -10.74 11.65 -5.43
N LYS A 22 -10.36 11.94 -6.68
CA LYS A 22 -9.17 11.36 -7.34
C LYS A 22 -7.87 11.76 -6.62
N VAL A 23 -7.77 13.01 -6.18
CA VAL A 23 -6.63 13.51 -5.39
C VAL A 23 -6.52 12.73 -4.08
N LEU A 24 -7.61 12.65 -3.31
CA LEU A 24 -7.63 11.93 -2.03
C LEU A 24 -7.31 10.44 -2.20
N GLN A 25 -7.83 9.80 -3.24
CA GLN A 25 -7.53 8.41 -3.58
C GLN A 25 -6.03 8.20 -3.83
N SER A 26 -5.40 9.08 -4.62
CA SER A 26 -3.96 9.02 -4.89
C SER A 26 -3.12 9.21 -3.62
N GLU A 27 -3.55 10.09 -2.72
CA GLU A 27 -2.88 10.34 -1.44
C GLU A 27 -3.02 9.15 -0.49
N ARG A 28 -4.22 8.56 -0.39
CA ARG A 28 -4.44 7.32 0.39
C ARG A 28 -3.55 6.19 -0.12
N ARG A 29 -3.49 5.96 -1.44
CA ARG A 29 -2.60 4.96 -2.06
C ARG A 29 -1.14 5.19 -1.70
N ARG A 30 -0.65 6.43 -1.85
CA ARG A 30 0.74 6.78 -1.53
C ARG A 30 1.04 6.61 -0.05
N ASN A 31 0.13 7.03 0.83
CA ASN A 31 0.29 6.90 2.28
C ASN A 31 0.34 5.43 2.70
N ARG A 32 -0.53 4.57 2.15
CA ARG A 32 -0.50 3.12 2.40
C ARG A 32 0.85 2.50 2.01
N LEU A 33 1.37 2.85 0.84
CA LEU A 33 2.68 2.38 0.38
C LEU A 33 3.82 2.85 1.28
N ALA A 34 3.86 4.15 1.59
CA ALA A 34 4.90 4.73 2.44
C ALA A 34 4.87 4.12 3.86
N GLU A 35 3.67 3.95 4.42
CA GLU A 35 3.47 3.34 5.73
C GLU A 35 3.93 1.88 5.76
N LYS A 36 3.64 1.12 4.70
CA LYS A 36 4.10 -0.28 4.56
C LYS A 36 5.62 -0.36 4.49
N VAL A 37 6.27 0.50 3.71
CA VAL A 37 7.74 0.60 3.66
C VAL A 37 8.29 0.93 5.06
N ARG A 38 7.75 1.96 5.72
CA ARG A 38 8.17 2.36 7.08
C ARG A 38 8.11 1.21 8.07
N ARG A 39 6.96 0.52 8.15
CA ARG A 39 6.76 -0.62 9.07
C ARG A 39 7.73 -1.77 8.80
N ARG A 40 7.98 -2.07 7.52
CA ARG A 40 8.94 -3.12 7.14
C ARG A 40 10.36 -2.75 7.50
N THR A 41 10.77 -1.51 7.26
CA THR A 41 12.07 -0.98 7.67
C THR A 41 12.24 -1.02 9.18
N ASP A 42 11.20 -0.63 9.93
CA ASP A 42 11.18 -0.75 11.39
C ASP A 42 11.34 -2.21 11.84
N MET A 43 10.61 -3.15 11.24
CA MET A 43 10.72 -4.57 11.59
C MET A 43 12.06 -5.17 11.21
N LEU A 44 12.63 -4.77 10.07
CA LEU A 44 13.94 -5.19 9.62
C LEU A 44 14.99 -4.80 10.67
N ASN A 45 14.98 -3.54 11.10
CA ASN A 45 15.98 -3.03 12.03
C ASN A 45 15.77 -3.52 13.47
N LYS A 46 14.52 -3.54 13.96
CA LYS A 46 14.21 -3.75 15.39
C LYS A 46 13.80 -5.18 15.74
N SER A 47 13.46 -6.03 14.77
CA SER A 47 12.82 -7.33 15.02
C SER A 47 13.48 -8.49 14.27
N THR A 48 14.58 -8.26 13.55
CA THR A 48 15.36 -9.32 12.89
C THR A 48 16.76 -9.42 13.48
N THR A 49 17.24 -10.66 13.62
CA THR A 49 18.59 -11.02 14.05
C THR A 49 19.54 -11.22 12.86
N TRP A 50 19.13 -10.77 11.66
CA TRP A 50 19.96 -10.90 10.47
C TRP A 50 21.24 -10.05 10.57
N PRO A 51 22.35 -10.49 9.95
CA PRO A 51 23.57 -9.70 9.86
C PRO A 51 23.31 -8.33 9.20
N GLU A 52 24.07 -7.30 9.58
CA GLU A 52 23.85 -5.95 9.04
C GLU A 52 24.08 -5.89 7.52
N ALA A 53 24.99 -6.68 6.97
CA ALA A 53 25.18 -6.79 5.51
C ALA A 53 23.88 -7.23 4.81
N VAL A 54 23.19 -8.23 5.36
CA VAL A 54 21.90 -8.73 4.83
C VAL A 54 20.80 -7.69 5.02
N LYS A 55 20.78 -6.99 6.17
CA LYS A 55 19.83 -5.90 6.42
C LYS A 55 20.03 -4.75 5.43
N ALA A 56 21.27 -4.37 5.14
CA ALA A 56 21.60 -3.32 4.20
C ALA A 56 21.13 -3.68 2.77
N GLU A 57 21.39 -4.92 2.34
CA GLU A 57 20.92 -5.43 1.04
C GLU A 57 19.39 -5.36 0.92
N ILE A 58 18.66 -5.81 1.95
CA ILE A 58 17.19 -5.77 1.98
C ILE A 58 16.68 -4.32 2.02
N ARG A 59 17.37 -3.43 2.74
CA ARG A 59 17.02 -2.01 2.89
C ARG A 59 17.06 -1.29 1.54
N ASN A 60 18.02 -1.62 0.68
CA ASN A 60 18.09 -1.09 -0.68
C ASN A 60 16.84 -1.46 -1.50
N GLY A 61 16.27 -2.64 -1.24
CA GLY A 61 15.02 -3.11 -1.85
C GLY A 61 13.73 -2.61 -1.19
N LEU A 62 13.79 -2.02 0.02
CA LEU A 62 12.61 -1.52 0.75
C LEU A 62 12.25 -0.10 0.32
N ASN A 63 11.81 0.05 -0.93
CA ASN A 63 11.31 1.31 -1.45
C ASN A 63 9.84 1.20 -1.92
N ILE A 64 9.23 2.34 -2.22
CA ILE A 64 7.83 2.41 -2.67
C ILE A 64 7.63 1.65 -4.00
N ASN A 65 8.61 1.71 -4.91
CA ASN A 65 8.53 1.10 -6.24
C ASN A 65 8.62 -0.43 -6.19
N CYS A 66 9.31 -0.97 -5.19
CA CYS A 66 9.46 -2.40 -4.94
C CYS A 66 8.32 -2.96 -4.08
N THR A 67 7.39 -2.13 -3.61
CA THR A 67 6.28 -2.52 -2.73
C THR A 67 5.00 -2.73 -3.52
N SER A 68 4.22 -3.76 -3.14
CA SER A 68 2.95 -4.07 -3.80
C SER A 68 1.91 -2.98 -3.55
N PRO A 69 1.31 -2.40 -4.60
CA PRO A 69 0.25 -1.42 -4.45
C PRO A 69 -1.00 -2.02 -3.80
N GLU A 70 -1.66 -1.17 -3.03
CA GLU A 70 -2.89 -1.46 -2.30
C GLU A 70 -4.02 -0.58 -2.84
N GLN A 71 -5.04 -1.21 -3.43
CA GLN A 71 -6.24 -0.55 -3.96
C GLN A 71 -7.45 -0.99 -3.13
N SER A 72 -8.31 -0.05 -2.75
CA SER A 72 -9.57 -0.39 -2.06
C SER A 72 -10.64 -0.78 -3.08
N GLU A 73 -11.61 -1.62 -2.72
CA GLU A 73 -12.69 -2.03 -3.66
C GLU A 73 -13.51 -0.85 -4.19
N GLU A 74 -13.72 0.19 -3.38
CA GLU A 74 -14.34 1.47 -3.77
C GLU A 74 -13.57 2.22 -4.88
N GLU A 75 -12.33 1.81 -5.17
CA GLU A 75 -11.46 2.44 -6.15
C GLU A 75 -11.50 1.79 -7.55
N ASP A 76 -12.11 0.59 -7.67
CA ASP A 76 -12.30 -0.14 -8.94
C ASP A 76 -13.65 0.20 -9.62
N GLY A 77 -14.57 0.87 -8.92
CA GLY A 77 -15.83 1.35 -9.48
C GLY A 77 -15.63 2.65 -10.27
N GLU A 78 -15.26 2.54 -11.55
CA GLU A 78 -15.66 3.57 -12.50
C GLU A 78 -17.20 3.50 -12.62
N GLU A 79 -17.87 4.62 -12.32
CA GLU A 79 -19.32 4.82 -12.44
C GLU A 79 -20.23 3.91 -11.59
N SER A 80 -20.39 4.20 -10.32
CA SER A 80 -21.63 3.87 -9.61
C SER A 80 -21.96 5.02 -8.65
N GLN A 81 -22.79 5.92 -9.20
CA GLN A 81 -23.65 6.91 -8.55
C GLN A 81 -23.30 7.35 -7.12
N GLN A 82 -23.07 8.66 -7.00
CA GLN A 82 -23.44 9.40 -5.80
C GLN A 82 -24.91 9.09 -5.50
N SER A 83 -25.18 8.34 -4.44
CA SER A 83 -26.42 8.51 -3.67
C SER A 83 -26.01 8.95 -2.28
N ASP A 84 -25.96 10.27 -2.09
CA ASP A 84 -26.34 10.84 -0.80
C ASP A 84 -27.80 10.43 -0.59
N SER A 85 -28.03 9.44 0.28
CA SER A 85 -29.36 9.12 0.77
C SER A 85 -29.25 8.98 2.27
N ASP A 86 -29.44 10.12 2.95
CA ASP A 86 -29.99 10.12 4.30
C ASP A 86 -31.35 9.40 4.22
N SER A 87 -31.39 8.14 4.66
CA SER A 87 -32.64 7.48 4.97
C SER A 87 -32.39 6.44 6.05
N ASP A 88 -32.78 6.82 7.27
CA ASP A 88 -33.03 5.89 8.36
C ASP A 88 -34.12 4.90 7.94
N GLU A 89 -33.78 3.65 7.67
CA GLU A 89 -34.75 2.55 7.75
C GLU A 89 -34.05 1.21 7.99
N ASP A 90 -34.52 0.52 9.03
CA ASP A 90 -34.04 -0.77 9.51
C ASP A 90 -34.09 -1.87 8.43
N GLY A 91 -32.94 -2.46 8.11
CA GLY A 91 -32.89 -3.61 7.21
C GLY A 91 -31.49 -4.09 6.87
N HIS A 92 -30.80 -4.72 7.84
CA HIS A 92 -29.69 -5.69 7.68
C HIS A 92 -28.91 -5.70 6.34
N GLU A 93 -28.42 -4.55 5.86
CA GLU A 93 -27.44 -4.54 4.80
C GLU A 93 -26.08 -4.74 5.47
N SER A 94 -25.53 -5.94 5.36
CA SER A 94 -24.22 -6.27 5.91
C SER A 94 -23.24 -5.16 5.53
N ASN A 95 -22.79 -4.37 6.51
CA ASN A 95 -21.71 -3.40 6.35
C ASN A 95 -20.53 -4.12 5.68
N LYS A 96 -20.45 -4.05 4.33
CA LYS A 96 -19.41 -4.74 3.55
C LYS A 96 -18.09 -4.16 4.02
N ARG A 97 -17.37 -4.92 4.84
CA ARG A 97 -16.10 -4.46 5.43
C ARG A 97 -15.20 -4.06 4.28
N LYS A 98 -14.81 -2.79 4.23
CA LYS A 98 -13.96 -2.25 3.15
C LYS A 98 -12.69 -3.08 3.01
N VAL A 99 -12.55 -3.81 1.91
CA VAL A 99 -11.38 -4.66 1.62
C VAL A 99 -10.35 -3.89 0.81
N ILE A 100 -9.07 -4.15 1.11
CA ILE A 100 -7.93 -3.71 0.30
C ILE A 100 -7.44 -4.89 -0.54
N LYS A 101 -7.42 -4.74 -1.86
CA LYS A 101 -6.75 -5.66 -2.78
C LYS A 101 -5.26 -5.33 -2.86
N VAL A 102 -4.41 -6.32 -2.60
CA VAL A 102 -2.95 -6.22 -2.72
C VAL A 102 -2.51 -6.85 -4.02
N ARG A 103 -1.97 -6.06 -4.94
CA ARG A 103 -1.51 -6.55 -6.24
C ARG A 103 -0.05 -6.99 -6.18
N ALA A 104 0.21 -8.27 -6.41
CA ALA A 104 1.57 -8.80 -6.48
C ALA A 104 2.32 -8.17 -7.67
N LEU A 105 3.63 -7.95 -7.56
CA LEU A 105 4.44 -7.47 -8.69
C LEU A 105 4.96 -8.69 -9.47
N SER A 106 4.72 -8.74 -10.78
CA SER A 106 5.08 -9.88 -11.63
C SER A 106 6.57 -10.22 -11.58
N TRP A 107 7.42 -9.20 -11.61
CA TRP A 107 8.88 -9.30 -11.64
C TRP A 107 9.53 -9.71 -10.31
N ARG A 108 8.78 -9.67 -9.20
CA ARG A 108 9.37 -9.82 -7.86
C ARG A 108 9.74 -11.27 -7.55
N SER A 109 10.98 -11.54 -7.16
CA SER A 109 11.44 -12.87 -6.78
C SER A 109 10.67 -13.43 -5.57
N GLU A 110 10.59 -14.76 -5.50
CA GLU A 110 9.95 -15.45 -4.38
C GLU A 110 10.72 -15.19 -3.08
N ARG A 111 12.06 -15.22 -3.14
CA ARG A 111 12.95 -14.90 -2.02
C ARG A 111 12.60 -13.54 -1.42
N PHE A 112 12.49 -12.50 -2.23
CA PHE A 112 12.15 -11.17 -1.73
C PHE A 112 10.71 -11.11 -1.20
N THR A 113 9.77 -11.78 -1.87
CA THR A 113 8.37 -11.88 -1.39
C THR A 113 8.28 -12.54 -0.02
N ASN A 114 9.07 -13.58 0.23
CA ASN A 114 9.13 -14.29 1.51
C ASN A 114 9.75 -13.43 2.63
N ILE A 115 10.76 -12.62 2.30
CA ILE A 115 11.31 -11.63 3.23
C ILE A 115 10.24 -10.61 3.63
N LEU A 116 9.54 -10.04 2.65
CA LEU A 116 8.48 -9.06 2.90
C LEU A 116 7.35 -9.66 3.76
N SER A 117 6.90 -10.88 3.46
CA SER A 117 5.86 -11.56 4.23
C SER A 117 6.32 -11.89 5.65
N SER A 118 7.60 -12.22 5.86
CA SER A 118 8.19 -12.41 7.19
C SER A 118 8.18 -11.13 8.02
N LEU A 119 8.55 -9.99 7.42
CA LEU A 119 8.50 -8.68 8.08
C LEU A 119 7.06 -8.27 8.42
N ASP A 120 6.11 -8.48 7.51
CA ASP A 120 4.69 -8.19 7.74
C ASP A 120 4.13 -9.06 8.88
N ARG A 121 4.48 -10.36 8.93
CA ARG A 121 4.12 -11.25 10.05
C ARG A 121 4.71 -10.77 11.38
N LYS A 122 5.97 -10.34 11.40
CA LYS A 122 6.60 -9.77 12.60
C LYS A 122 5.90 -8.50 13.08
N TYR A 123 5.51 -7.61 12.16
CA TYR A 123 4.72 -6.42 12.48
C TYR A 123 3.38 -6.80 13.11
N LEU A 124 2.63 -7.72 12.48
CA LEU A 124 1.32 -8.15 12.97
C LEU A 124 1.38 -8.76 14.37
N ARG A 125 2.46 -9.46 14.72
CA ARG A 125 2.68 -9.98 16.08
C ARG A 125 2.96 -8.89 17.12
N LYS A 126 3.53 -7.76 16.72
CA LYS A 126 3.89 -6.65 17.62
C LYS A 126 2.74 -5.69 17.91
N ILE A 127 1.80 -5.52 16.98
CA ILE A 127 0.68 -4.60 17.19
C ILE A 127 -0.32 -5.17 18.21
N SER A 128 -0.98 -4.27 18.93
CA SER A 128 -2.04 -4.64 19.88
C SER A 128 -3.24 -5.26 19.16
N GLU A 129 -4.02 -6.04 19.90
CA GLU A 129 -5.25 -6.64 19.38
C GLU A 129 -6.24 -5.57 18.88
N ARG A 130 -6.39 -4.46 19.63
CA ARG A 130 -7.18 -3.30 19.21
C ARG A 130 -6.70 -2.73 17.87
N ALA A 131 -5.37 -2.57 17.70
CA ALA A 131 -4.84 -2.06 16.44
C ALA A 131 -5.09 -3.06 15.30
N ARG A 132 -5.00 -4.37 15.57
CA ARG A 132 -5.26 -5.43 14.59
C ARG A 132 -6.73 -5.47 14.18
N SER A 133 -7.68 -5.31 15.11
CA SER A 133 -9.12 -5.32 14.81
C SER A 133 -9.56 -4.11 13.99
N MET A 134 -8.85 -2.98 14.10
CA MET A 134 -9.09 -1.78 13.29
C MET A 134 -8.46 -1.85 11.88
N MET A 135 -7.68 -2.88 11.55
CA MET A 135 -7.08 -3.00 10.22
C MET A 135 -8.13 -3.48 9.21
N GLN A 136 -8.17 -2.80 8.06
CA GLN A 136 -8.93 -3.27 6.91
C GLN A 136 -8.41 -4.63 6.43
N GLU A 137 -9.35 -5.51 6.06
CA GLU A 137 -9.06 -6.81 5.47
C GLU A 137 -8.25 -6.61 4.18
N ARG A 138 -7.24 -7.47 3.99
CA ARG A 138 -6.40 -7.45 2.79
C ARG A 138 -6.60 -8.76 2.04
N ARG A 139 -7.01 -8.67 0.78
CA ARG A 139 -7.13 -9.82 -0.12
C ARG A 139 -6.07 -9.76 -1.21
N ALA A 140 -5.69 -10.93 -1.72
CA ALA A 140 -4.86 -11.00 -2.91
C ALA A 140 -5.66 -10.44 -4.09
N GLY A 141 -5.09 -9.44 -4.76
CA GLY A 141 -5.60 -8.93 -6.03
C GLY A 141 -4.81 -9.49 -7.21
N GLU A 142 -5.20 -9.11 -8.41
CA GLU A 142 -4.51 -9.49 -9.64
C GLU A 142 -3.04 -9.07 -9.64
N THR A 143 -2.19 -9.92 -10.18
CA THR A 143 -0.78 -9.61 -10.37
C THR A 143 -0.64 -8.41 -11.30
N LEU A 144 0.07 -7.39 -10.85
CA LEU A 144 0.41 -6.22 -11.62
C LEU A 144 1.60 -6.55 -12.54
N VAL A 145 1.36 -6.51 -13.85
CA VAL A 145 2.40 -6.60 -14.88
C VAL A 145 3.11 -5.25 -14.94
N ARG A 146 4.33 -5.20 -14.40
CA ARG A 146 5.20 -4.02 -14.42
C ARG A 146 6.64 -4.48 -14.63
N HIS A 147 7.48 -3.63 -15.22
CA HIS A 147 8.92 -3.87 -15.20
C HIS A 147 9.53 -3.61 -13.82
N ALA A 148 10.61 -4.32 -13.53
CA ALA A 148 11.45 -4.03 -12.38
C ALA A 148 12.07 -2.62 -12.55
N PRO A 149 12.17 -1.81 -11.48
CA PRO A 149 12.94 -0.57 -11.53
C PRO A 149 14.43 -0.85 -11.80
N ASP A 150 15.13 0.05 -12.47
CA ASP A 150 16.52 -0.16 -12.91
C ASP A 150 17.52 -0.28 -11.74
N ASP A 151 17.16 0.25 -10.56
CA ASP A 151 18.01 0.31 -9.37
C ASP A 151 17.86 -0.92 -8.44
N VAL A 152 17.09 -1.94 -8.83
CA VAL A 152 16.86 -3.10 -7.96
C VAL A 152 17.96 -4.16 -8.09
N PRO A 153 18.42 -4.73 -6.96
CA PRO A 153 19.33 -5.88 -6.98
C PRO A 153 18.78 -7.07 -7.78
N ALA A 154 19.65 -7.76 -8.52
CA ALA A 154 19.27 -8.89 -9.38
C ALA A 154 18.53 -10.02 -8.64
N TRP A 155 18.91 -10.31 -7.39
CA TRP A 155 18.25 -11.35 -6.58
C TRP A 155 16.78 -11.03 -6.23
N MET A 156 16.36 -9.77 -6.38
CA MET A 156 14.97 -9.34 -6.15
C MET A 156 14.08 -9.54 -7.37
N VAL A 157 14.67 -9.80 -8.55
CA VAL A 157 13.95 -10.05 -9.79
C VAL A 157 13.83 -11.55 -9.99
N LYS A 158 12.70 -12.01 -10.52
CA LYS A 158 12.56 -13.40 -10.96
C LYS A 158 13.54 -13.64 -12.11
N SER A 159 14.46 -14.57 -11.90
CA SER A 159 15.29 -15.18 -12.93
C SER A 159 14.48 -16.10 -13.82
#